data_AF-A0A6M8VY77-F1
#
_entry.id   AF-A0A6M8VY77-F1
#
_cell.length_a   1.000
_cell.length_b   1.000
_cell.length_c   1.000
_cell.angle_alpha   90.00
_cell.angle_beta   90.00
_cell.angle_gamma   90.00
#
_symmetry.space_group_name_H-M   'P 1'
#
loop_
_entity.id
_entity.type
_entity.pdbx_description
1 polymer ?
#
loop_
_entity_poly.entity_id
_entity_poly.type
_entity_poly.pdbx_seq_one_letter_code
_entity_poly.pdbx_strand_id
1 'polypeptide(L)'
;MTIQLRWNRQRGARAMARVVCAMTAVSVLGLASCKKEEPAPPPPPPPKPRVEAPTPLDAGSVLQSMGVDARVEFAEDAAPVDRGLAEAAIRLADAIARGDDEALRGLLDKSDHGALDKLIGDGQWYEATGKIEAVRIVSIDGGARLNRAPERAEVGLAVQDPDGAYIMLWAGRKVLDDWMFTARPATDQVRGRASAWDGVSGAMLADSGSSFGFGGGGDAGGLSPEILAQLQQLGIDPNNPDPAQLSALLDQLEGVLPPDQLQQLRDLIESLGGAPADAADSGADDGGDAGGRQPGGRRPGGG
;
A
#
# COMPACT_ATOMS: atom_id res chain seq x y z
N MET A 1 11.70 -17.72 1.86
CA MET A 1 10.60 -16.84 1.45
C MET A 1 10.15 -17.30 0.07
N THR A 2 9.14 -18.15 0.02
CA THR A 2 8.77 -18.92 -1.18
C THR A 2 7.47 -18.33 -1.73
N ILE A 3 7.58 -17.52 -2.77
CA ILE A 3 6.43 -16.96 -3.50
C ILE A 3 5.69 -18.15 -4.15
N GLN A 4 4.63 -18.59 -3.49
CA GLN A 4 3.71 -19.61 -3.99
C GLN A 4 2.85 -18.98 -5.09
N LEU A 5 3.33 -19.02 -6.33
CA LEU A 5 2.55 -18.76 -7.53
C LEU A 5 1.55 -19.92 -7.73
N ARG A 6 0.43 -19.85 -7.02
CA ARG A 6 -0.70 -20.77 -7.21
C ARG A 6 -1.55 -20.24 -8.36
N TRP A 7 -1.18 -20.62 -9.58
CA TRP A 7 -2.02 -20.44 -10.79
C TRP A 7 -3.33 -21.23 -10.62
N ASN A 8 -4.36 -20.58 -10.07
CA ASN A 8 -5.67 -21.17 -9.87
C ASN A 8 -6.52 -20.98 -11.14
N ARG A 9 -6.53 -22.01 -11.98
CA ARG A 9 -7.30 -22.09 -13.23
C ARG A 9 -8.78 -22.30 -12.91
N GLN A 10 -9.51 -21.28 -12.46
CA GLN A 10 -10.97 -21.33 -12.37
C GLN A 10 -11.64 -20.72 -13.61
N ARG A 11 -11.92 -21.58 -14.59
CA ARG A 11 -12.96 -21.32 -15.58
C ARG A 11 -14.32 -21.61 -14.95
N GLY A 12 -15.13 -20.58 -14.74
CA GLY A 12 -16.49 -20.71 -14.23
C GLY A 12 -17.42 -19.68 -14.86
N ALA A 13 -17.96 -19.99 -16.03
CA ALA A 13 -19.04 -19.24 -16.66
C ALA A 13 -20.30 -19.27 -15.80
N ARG A 14 -20.82 -18.12 -15.34
CA ARG A 14 -22.23 -18.00 -14.87
C ARG A 14 -22.86 -16.64 -15.18
N ALA A 15 -23.75 -16.69 -16.17
CA ALA A 15 -25.10 -16.13 -16.27
C ALA A 15 -25.43 -14.79 -15.58
N MET A 16 -25.83 -13.84 -16.44
CA MET A 16 -26.64 -12.66 -16.13
C MET A 16 -27.93 -12.99 -15.36
N ALA A 17 -28.26 -12.18 -14.36
CA ALA A 17 -29.64 -11.96 -13.92
C ALA A 17 -29.86 -10.45 -13.74
N ARG A 18 -30.65 -9.86 -14.65
CA ARG A 18 -31.21 -8.52 -14.54
C ARG A 18 -32.38 -8.56 -13.56
N VAL A 19 -32.41 -7.65 -12.58
CA VAL A 19 -33.64 -7.33 -11.84
C VAL A 19 -33.88 -5.82 -11.95
N VAL A 20 -35.03 -5.51 -12.56
CA VAL A 20 -35.66 -4.20 -12.69
C VAL A 20 -36.75 -4.11 -11.63
N CYS A 21 -36.82 -3.01 -10.87
CA CYS A 21 -38.01 -2.44 -10.18
C CYS A 21 -37.50 -1.41 -9.16
N ALA A 22 -38.20 -0.32 -8.79
CA ALA A 22 -39.39 0.34 -9.27
C ALA A 22 -39.39 1.75 -8.63
N MET A 23 -40.04 2.71 -9.29
CA MET A 23 -40.24 4.06 -8.78
C MET A 23 -41.01 4.08 -7.45
N THR A 24 -40.71 5.05 -6.58
CA THR A 24 -41.70 5.58 -5.64
C THR A 24 -41.49 7.08 -5.44
N ALA A 25 -42.44 7.85 -5.98
CA ALA A 25 -42.70 9.24 -5.65
C ALA A 25 -43.29 9.35 -4.23
N VAL A 26 -43.24 10.54 -3.60
CA VAL A 26 -44.40 11.20 -2.94
C VAL A 26 -43.97 12.39 -2.03
N SER A 27 -44.61 13.51 -2.33
CA SER A 27 -45.15 14.61 -1.50
C SER A 27 -44.30 15.64 -0.74
N VAL A 28 -44.45 16.85 -1.28
CA VAL A 28 -44.50 18.19 -0.67
C VAL A 28 -45.51 18.25 0.49
N LEU A 29 -45.16 18.92 1.61
CA LEU A 29 -46.09 19.69 2.44
C LEU A 29 -45.36 20.86 3.12
N GLY A 30 -45.86 22.07 2.89
CA GLY A 30 -45.35 23.32 3.46
C GLY A 30 -45.98 23.67 4.80
N LEU A 31 -45.22 24.37 5.64
CA LEU A 31 -45.71 25.01 6.86
C LEU A 31 -45.38 26.51 6.84
N ALA A 32 -46.40 27.29 7.20
CA ALA A 32 -46.39 28.74 7.28
C ALA A 32 -45.40 29.24 8.36
N SER A 33 -44.52 30.16 7.98
CA SER A 33 -43.56 30.80 8.88
C SER A 33 -44.02 32.22 9.23
N CYS A 34 -44.23 32.46 10.53
CA CYS A 34 -44.56 33.75 11.13
C CYS A 34 -43.42 34.75 10.98
N LYS A 35 -43.70 35.92 10.39
CA LYS A 35 -42.77 37.06 10.34
C LYS A 35 -42.62 37.69 11.73
N LYS A 36 -41.54 37.33 12.42
CA LYS A 36 -40.98 38.08 13.55
C LYS A 36 -39.90 39.00 12.99
N GLU A 37 -40.06 40.30 13.19
CA GLU A 37 -39.13 41.31 12.68
C GLU A 37 -37.82 41.20 13.48
N GLU A 38 -36.85 40.57 12.84
CA GLU A 38 -35.53 40.27 13.37
C GLU A 38 -34.69 41.57 13.33
N PRO A 39 -33.98 41.91 14.41
CA PRO A 39 -33.06 43.05 14.41
C PRO A 39 -32.12 42.95 13.22
N ALA A 40 -31.86 44.08 12.55
CA ALA A 40 -31.07 44.15 11.32
C ALA A 40 -29.85 43.23 11.44
N PRO A 41 -29.70 42.23 10.55
CA PRO A 41 -28.69 41.21 10.69
C PRO A 41 -27.33 41.90 10.78
N PRO A 42 -26.45 41.46 11.70
CA PRO A 42 -25.08 41.97 11.72
C PRO A 42 -24.51 41.88 10.30
N PRO A 43 -23.70 42.86 9.86
CA PRO A 43 -23.14 42.86 8.51
C PRO A 43 -22.55 41.48 8.24
N PRO A 44 -22.88 40.86 7.09
CA PRO A 44 -22.46 39.49 6.81
C PRO A 44 -20.95 39.42 7.01
N PRO A 45 -20.43 38.45 7.78
CA PRO A 45 -19.00 38.28 7.94
C PRO A 45 -18.39 38.24 6.53
N PRO A 46 -17.24 38.91 6.30
CA PRO A 46 -16.59 38.88 5.00
C PRO A 46 -16.52 37.43 4.51
N PRO A 47 -16.87 37.16 3.24
CA PRO A 47 -16.84 35.80 2.71
C PRO A 47 -15.48 35.20 3.04
N LYS A 48 -15.48 34.07 3.78
CA LYS A 48 -14.22 33.37 4.06
C LYS A 48 -13.52 33.16 2.72
N PRO A 49 -12.24 33.56 2.58
CA PRO A 49 -11.48 33.29 1.36
C PRO A 49 -11.68 31.81 0.99
N ARG A 50 -12.25 31.56 -0.19
CA ARG A 50 -12.36 30.18 -0.69
C ARG A 50 -10.94 29.73 -0.98
N VAL A 51 -10.44 28.78 -0.21
CA VAL A 51 -9.17 28.12 -0.54
C VAL A 51 -9.42 27.38 -1.85
N GLU A 52 -8.85 27.87 -2.94
CA GLU A 52 -8.92 27.19 -4.24
C GLU A 52 -8.20 25.83 -4.10
N ALA A 53 -8.90 24.76 -4.48
CA ALA A 53 -8.29 23.43 -4.50
C ALA A 53 -7.09 23.45 -5.47
N PRO A 54 -5.96 22.82 -5.13
CA PRO A 54 -4.83 22.72 -6.03
C PRO A 54 -5.26 22.12 -7.37
N THR A 55 -4.92 22.76 -8.48
CA THR A 55 -5.16 22.22 -9.82
C THR A 55 -4.29 20.98 -10.02
N PRO A 56 -4.86 19.82 -10.37
CA PRO A 56 -4.08 18.64 -10.73
C PRO A 56 -3.15 18.91 -11.91
N LEU A 57 -2.03 18.20 -11.95
CA LEU A 57 -1.08 18.25 -13.06
C LEU A 57 -1.71 17.68 -14.34
N ASP A 58 -1.42 18.29 -15.49
CA ASP A 58 -1.73 17.69 -16.79
C ASP A 58 -0.73 16.56 -17.08
N ALA A 59 -1.09 15.34 -16.67
CA ALA A 59 -0.27 14.15 -16.83
C ALA A 59 0.01 13.81 -18.31
N GLY A 60 -0.90 14.16 -19.23
CA GLY A 60 -0.72 13.92 -20.66
C GLY A 60 0.46 14.68 -21.25
N SER A 61 0.59 15.96 -20.88
CA SER A 61 1.75 16.78 -21.26
C SER A 61 3.07 16.24 -20.69
N VAL A 62 3.04 15.70 -19.46
CA VAL A 62 4.22 15.10 -18.82
C VAL A 62 4.67 13.84 -19.57
N LEU A 63 3.74 12.91 -19.84
CA LEU A 63 4.00 11.68 -20.61
C LEU A 63 4.65 12.00 -21.96
N GLN A 64 4.09 12.96 -22.71
CA GLN A 64 4.62 13.38 -24.00
C GLN A 64 6.05 13.95 -23.90
N SER A 65 6.31 14.77 -22.87
CA SER A 65 7.63 15.37 -22.68
C SER A 65 8.73 14.37 -22.32
N MET A 66 8.35 13.23 -21.72
CA MET A 66 9.29 12.20 -21.25
C MET A 66 9.62 11.16 -22.32
N GLY A 67 8.87 11.09 -23.43
CA GLY A 67 9.12 10.11 -24.49
C GLY A 67 8.95 8.66 -24.02
N VAL A 68 7.95 8.42 -23.17
CA VAL A 68 7.66 7.08 -22.64
C VAL A 68 7.12 6.13 -23.70
N ASP A 69 7.12 4.85 -23.38
CA ASP A 69 6.50 3.79 -24.18
C ASP A 69 5.02 4.12 -24.43
N ALA A 70 4.57 3.92 -25.67
CA ALA A 70 3.22 4.26 -26.10
C ALA A 70 2.12 3.46 -25.39
N ARG A 71 2.48 2.36 -24.70
CA ARG A 71 1.58 1.55 -23.87
C ARG A 71 1.32 2.16 -22.50
N VAL A 72 2.09 3.17 -22.10
CA VAL A 72 1.94 3.84 -20.80
C VAL A 72 0.84 4.89 -20.89
N GLU A 73 -0.12 4.77 -19.98
CA GLU A 73 -1.23 5.71 -19.83
C GLU A 73 -1.35 6.21 -18.38
N PHE A 74 -1.96 7.38 -18.21
CA PHE A 74 -2.20 7.98 -16.89
C PHE A 74 -3.68 8.33 -16.75
N ALA A 75 -4.34 7.83 -15.70
CA ALA A 75 -5.72 8.18 -15.41
C ALA A 75 -5.82 9.61 -14.84
N GLU A 76 -6.66 10.45 -15.45
CA GLU A 76 -6.77 11.88 -15.08
C GLU A 76 -7.17 12.08 -13.61
N ASP A 77 -7.99 11.18 -13.07
CA ASP A 77 -8.43 11.20 -11.67
C ASP A 77 -7.32 10.80 -10.68
N ALA A 78 -6.27 10.11 -11.14
CA ALA A 78 -5.12 9.73 -10.34
C ALA A 78 -3.98 10.79 -10.35
N ALA A 79 -4.07 11.83 -11.19
CA ALA A 79 -2.99 12.79 -11.39
C ALA A 79 -2.65 13.56 -10.09
N PRO A 80 -1.38 13.54 -9.63
CA PRO A 80 -0.96 14.26 -8.45
C PRO A 80 -0.70 15.74 -8.77
N VAL A 81 -0.64 16.57 -7.73
CA VAL A 81 -0.26 17.98 -7.87
C VAL A 81 1.27 18.17 -7.91
N ASP A 82 2.01 17.21 -7.36
CA ASP A 82 3.48 17.19 -7.40
C ASP A 82 4.00 16.57 -8.70
N ARG A 83 4.86 17.33 -9.40
CA ARG A 83 5.44 16.90 -10.67
C ARG A 83 6.47 15.79 -10.48
N GLY A 84 7.26 15.83 -9.40
CA GLY A 84 8.29 14.82 -9.15
C GLY A 84 7.70 13.41 -8.96
N LEU A 85 6.61 13.32 -8.18
CA LEU A 85 5.85 12.09 -7.99
C LEU A 85 5.23 11.59 -9.29
N ALA A 86 4.62 12.49 -10.09
CA ALA A 86 4.07 12.11 -11.40
C ALA A 86 5.15 11.51 -12.31
N GLU A 87 6.29 12.19 -12.46
CA GLU A 87 7.40 11.72 -13.28
C GLU A 87 7.97 10.39 -12.77
N ALA A 88 8.07 10.20 -11.45
CA ALA A 88 8.54 8.94 -10.86
C ALA A 88 7.59 7.76 -11.13
N ALA A 89 6.28 7.96 -10.94
CA ALA A 89 5.27 6.94 -11.25
C ALA A 89 5.27 6.59 -12.76
N ILE A 90 5.47 7.60 -13.61
CA ILE A 90 5.61 7.42 -15.07
C ILE A 90 6.86 6.61 -15.42
N ARG A 91 8.02 6.89 -14.83
CA ARG A 91 9.25 6.10 -15.07
C ARG A 91 9.09 4.65 -14.61
N LEU A 92 8.42 4.42 -13.49
CA LEU A 92 8.11 3.07 -13.01
C LEU A 92 7.24 2.30 -14.01
N ALA A 93 6.17 2.92 -14.49
CA ALA A 93 5.29 2.33 -15.50
C ALA A 93 6.02 2.07 -16.83
N ASP A 94 6.87 3.01 -17.28
CA ASP A 94 7.67 2.88 -18.51
C ASP A 94 8.68 1.73 -18.43
N ALA A 95 9.40 1.60 -17.32
CA ALA A 95 10.36 0.50 -17.12
C ALA A 95 9.67 -0.87 -17.18
N ILE A 96 8.50 -1.00 -16.54
CA ILE A 96 7.70 -2.23 -16.59
C ILE A 96 7.18 -2.50 -18.00
N ALA A 97 6.63 -1.49 -18.67
CA ALA A 97 6.11 -1.64 -20.03
C ALA A 97 7.20 -2.13 -20.99
N ARG A 98 8.38 -1.50 -20.96
CA ARG A 98 9.52 -1.84 -21.83
C ARG A 98 10.18 -3.17 -21.48
N GLY A 99 9.98 -3.68 -20.26
CA GLY A 99 10.78 -4.77 -19.72
C GLY A 99 12.22 -4.35 -19.44
N ASP A 100 12.46 -3.07 -19.17
CA ASP A 100 13.79 -2.51 -18.89
C ASP A 100 14.16 -2.77 -17.43
N ASP A 101 14.87 -3.88 -17.20
CA ASP A 101 15.25 -4.30 -15.86
C ASP A 101 16.28 -3.37 -15.18
N GLU A 102 17.16 -2.74 -15.95
CA GLU A 102 18.15 -1.79 -15.41
C GLU A 102 17.45 -0.52 -14.92
N ALA A 103 16.54 0.03 -15.71
CA ALA A 103 15.74 1.19 -15.31
C ALA A 103 14.84 0.86 -14.11
N LEU A 104 14.16 -0.29 -14.12
CA LEU A 104 13.34 -0.71 -13.00
C LEU A 104 14.18 -0.86 -11.73
N ARG A 105 15.34 -1.53 -11.80
CA ARG A 105 16.24 -1.70 -10.66
C ARG A 105 16.66 -0.37 -10.04
N GLY A 106 16.91 0.65 -10.85
CA GLY A 106 17.24 2.00 -10.40
C GLY A 106 16.12 2.71 -9.62
N LEU A 107 14.87 2.28 -9.82
CA LEU A 107 13.69 2.80 -9.13
C LEU A 107 13.28 1.98 -7.91
N LEU A 108 13.80 0.76 -7.77
CA LEU A 108 13.45 -0.14 -6.67
C LEU A 108 14.30 0.10 -5.43
N ASP A 109 13.67 -0.02 -4.28
CA ASP A 109 14.38 -0.21 -3.02
C ASP A 109 15.24 -1.49 -3.05
N LYS A 110 16.36 -1.48 -2.32
CA LYS A 110 17.31 -2.61 -2.27
C LYS A 110 16.64 -3.92 -1.85
N SER A 111 15.59 -3.85 -1.04
CA SER A 111 14.82 -5.02 -0.59
C SER A 111 14.20 -5.81 -1.75
N ASP A 112 13.84 -5.17 -2.86
CA ASP A 112 13.18 -5.81 -4.00
C ASP A 112 14.14 -6.24 -5.11
N HIS A 113 15.42 -5.84 -5.05
CA HIS A 113 16.41 -6.20 -6.06
C HIS A 113 16.57 -7.71 -6.20
N GLY A 114 16.55 -8.45 -5.08
CA GLY A 114 16.68 -9.91 -5.11
C GLY A 114 15.49 -10.62 -5.78
N ALA A 115 14.29 -10.05 -5.70
CA ALA A 115 13.12 -10.59 -6.40
C ALA A 115 13.24 -10.35 -7.91
N LEU A 116 13.63 -9.13 -8.32
CA LEU A 116 13.89 -8.80 -9.72
C LEU A 116 15.02 -9.64 -10.32
N ASP A 117 16.15 -9.78 -9.62
CA ASP A 117 17.30 -10.61 -10.03
C ASP A 117 16.89 -12.05 -10.33
N LYS A 118 16.04 -12.61 -9.47
CA LYS A 118 15.54 -13.96 -9.66
C LYS A 118 14.66 -14.07 -10.91
N LEU A 119 13.75 -13.12 -11.12
CA LEU A 119 12.89 -13.09 -12.32
C LEU A 119 13.71 -12.96 -13.62
N ILE A 120 14.78 -12.17 -13.60
CA ILE A 120 15.71 -12.02 -14.73
C ILE A 120 16.48 -13.33 -14.95
N GLY A 121 17.07 -13.90 -13.89
CA GLY A 121 17.85 -15.12 -13.96
C GLY A 121 17.06 -16.33 -14.47
N ASP A 122 15.77 -16.40 -14.12
CA ASP A 122 14.85 -17.45 -14.58
C ASP A 122 14.20 -17.11 -15.95
N GLY A 123 14.47 -15.93 -16.52
CA GLY A 123 13.89 -15.44 -17.78
C GLY A 123 12.42 -15.03 -17.71
N GLN A 124 11.78 -15.17 -16.55
CA GLN A 124 10.37 -14.86 -16.33
C GLN A 124 10.05 -13.38 -16.50
N TRP A 125 11.02 -12.49 -16.18
CA TRP A 125 10.86 -11.05 -16.37
C TRP A 125 10.56 -10.70 -17.83
N TYR A 126 11.36 -11.21 -18.76
CA TYR A 126 11.21 -10.93 -20.19
C TYR A 126 9.98 -11.63 -20.79
N GLU A 127 9.65 -12.84 -20.31
CA GLU A 127 8.44 -13.53 -20.75
C GLU A 127 7.17 -12.77 -20.35
N ALA A 128 7.13 -12.24 -19.12
CA ALA A 128 6.00 -11.49 -18.60
C ALA A 128 5.86 -10.12 -19.30
N THR A 129 6.96 -9.34 -19.34
CA THR A 129 6.92 -7.98 -19.89
C THR A 129 6.75 -7.94 -21.41
N GLY A 130 7.19 -8.99 -22.12
CA GLY A 130 6.97 -9.13 -23.56
C GLY A 130 5.50 -9.32 -23.97
N LYS A 131 4.60 -9.64 -23.03
CA LYS A 131 3.15 -9.80 -23.27
C LYS A 131 2.35 -8.53 -22.95
N ILE A 132 2.97 -7.51 -22.36
CA ILE A 132 2.25 -6.32 -21.90
C ILE A 132 1.72 -5.52 -23.09
N GLU A 133 0.41 -5.30 -23.10
CA GLU A 133 -0.31 -4.49 -24.08
C GLU A 133 -0.53 -3.05 -23.60
N ALA A 134 -0.70 -2.84 -22.28
CA ALA A 134 -0.88 -1.53 -21.68
C ALA A 134 -0.41 -1.51 -20.22
N VAL A 135 0.12 -0.38 -19.76
CA VAL A 135 0.38 -0.09 -18.34
C VAL A 135 -0.26 1.24 -18.00
N ARG A 136 -1.26 1.24 -17.13
CA ARG A 136 -2.02 2.43 -16.77
C ARG A 136 -1.83 2.78 -15.30
N ILE A 137 -1.44 4.02 -15.01
CA ILE A 137 -1.39 4.55 -13.64
C ILE A 137 -2.82 4.91 -13.24
N VAL A 138 -3.42 4.11 -12.36
CA VAL A 138 -4.86 4.18 -12.03
C VAL A 138 -5.14 4.68 -10.62
N SER A 139 -4.13 4.71 -9.76
CA SER A 139 -4.27 5.23 -8.39
C SER A 139 -2.97 5.85 -7.91
N ILE A 140 -3.11 7.00 -7.28
CA ILE A 140 -2.14 7.55 -6.33
C ILE A 140 -2.94 7.90 -5.08
N ASP A 141 -2.45 7.51 -3.90
CA ASP A 141 -3.19 7.76 -2.66
C ASP A 141 -3.55 9.25 -2.49
N GLY A 142 -4.71 9.50 -1.88
CA GLY A 142 -5.27 10.86 -1.81
C GLY A 142 -4.39 11.85 -1.05
N GLY A 143 -3.61 11.38 -0.07
CA GLY A 143 -2.71 12.20 0.72
C GLY A 143 -1.55 12.71 -0.13
N ALA A 144 -0.89 11.83 -0.88
CA ALA A 144 0.18 12.20 -1.78
C ALA A 144 -0.33 13.01 -2.98
N ARG A 145 -1.48 12.63 -3.55
CA ARG A 145 -2.06 13.27 -4.75
C ARG A 145 -2.32 14.77 -4.55
N LEU A 146 -2.73 15.18 -3.35
CA LEU A 146 -3.06 16.57 -3.03
C LEU A 146 -1.92 17.35 -2.37
N ASN A 147 -0.80 16.69 -2.05
CA ASN A 147 0.36 17.30 -1.42
C ASN A 147 1.35 17.81 -2.48
N ARG A 148 1.85 19.04 -2.32
CA ARG A 148 2.85 19.65 -3.23
C ARG A 148 4.28 19.15 -3.00
N ALA A 149 4.53 18.48 -1.89
CA ALA A 149 5.82 17.88 -1.55
C ALA A 149 5.58 16.60 -0.74
N PRO A 150 5.02 15.54 -1.36
CA PRO A 150 4.85 14.27 -0.69
C PRO A 150 6.21 13.59 -0.48
N GLU A 151 6.43 13.04 0.71
CA GLU A 151 7.62 12.23 1.03
C GLU A 151 7.35 10.73 0.87
N ARG A 152 6.07 10.35 0.77
CA ARG A 152 5.57 8.99 0.60
C ARG A 152 4.36 9.02 -0.33
N ALA A 153 4.16 7.93 -1.06
CA ALA A 153 2.99 7.73 -1.89
C ALA A 153 2.72 6.23 -2.05
N GLU A 154 1.47 5.84 -2.28
CA GLU A 154 1.12 4.54 -2.86
C GLU A 154 0.67 4.73 -4.30
N VAL A 155 1.25 3.95 -5.22
CA VAL A 155 0.98 3.99 -6.66
C VAL A 155 0.40 2.66 -7.11
N GLY A 156 -0.76 2.70 -7.76
CA GLY A 156 -1.39 1.55 -8.38
C GLY A 156 -1.24 1.56 -9.90
N LEU A 157 -0.65 0.50 -10.44
CA LEU A 157 -0.50 0.27 -11.86
C LEU A 157 -1.42 -0.86 -12.31
N ALA A 158 -2.31 -0.58 -13.26
CA ALA A 158 -3.05 -1.61 -13.97
C ALA A 158 -2.22 -2.08 -15.17
N VAL A 159 -1.77 -3.33 -15.14
CA VAL A 159 -1.01 -3.97 -16.22
C VAL A 159 -1.96 -4.86 -17.00
N GLN A 160 -2.02 -4.66 -18.32
CA GLN A 160 -2.82 -5.45 -19.24
C GLN A 160 -1.94 -6.31 -20.14
N ASP A 161 -2.34 -7.58 -20.28
CA ASP A 161 -1.80 -8.56 -21.21
C ASP A 161 -2.97 -9.30 -21.93
N PRO A 162 -2.71 -10.31 -22.79
CA PRO A 162 -3.77 -11.03 -23.50
C PRO A 162 -4.75 -11.79 -22.61
N ASP A 163 -4.38 -12.11 -21.36
CA ASP A 163 -5.22 -12.85 -20.41
C ASP A 163 -6.11 -11.91 -19.57
N GLY A 164 -5.75 -10.63 -19.46
CA GLY A 164 -6.58 -9.60 -18.84
C GLY A 164 -5.77 -8.45 -18.26
N ALA A 165 -6.36 -7.72 -17.32
CA ALA A 165 -5.70 -6.63 -16.62
C ALA A 165 -5.74 -6.83 -15.11
N TYR A 166 -4.57 -6.82 -14.48
CA TYR A 166 -4.37 -6.98 -13.04
C TYR A 166 -3.69 -5.74 -12.45
N ILE A 167 -3.66 -5.64 -11.12
CA ILE A 167 -3.07 -4.50 -10.41
C ILE A 167 -1.75 -4.89 -9.79
N MET A 168 -0.78 -3.98 -9.88
CA MET A 168 0.43 -3.97 -9.09
C MET A 168 0.42 -2.72 -8.20
N LEU A 169 0.66 -2.89 -6.91
CA LEU A 169 0.76 -1.79 -5.96
C LEU A 169 2.22 -1.54 -5.57
N TRP A 170 2.57 -0.27 -5.40
CA TRP A 170 3.92 0.17 -5.09
C TRP A 170 3.90 1.25 -4.01
N ALA A 171 4.65 1.04 -2.93
CA ALA A 171 4.92 2.08 -1.95
C ALA A 171 6.14 2.89 -2.40
N GLY A 172 5.92 4.14 -2.79
CA GLY A 172 6.94 5.13 -3.09
C GLY A 172 7.40 5.85 -1.82
N ARG A 173 8.71 6.04 -1.70
CA ARG A 173 9.32 6.92 -0.69
C ARG A 173 10.37 7.81 -1.34
N LYS A 174 10.45 9.06 -0.90
CA LYS A 174 11.49 9.97 -1.35
C LYS A 174 12.79 9.68 -0.58
N VAL A 175 13.89 9.57 -1.31
CA VAL A 175 15.25 9.39 -0.79
C VAL A 175 16.10 10.49 -1.41
N LEU A 176 16.42 11.51 -0.62
CA LEU A 176 16.97 12.78 -1.12
C LEU A 176 15.99 13.42 -2.11
N ASP A 177 16.35 13.51 -3.39
CA ASP A 177 15.52 14.08 -4.45
C ASP A 177 14.89 13.03 -5.37
N ASP A 178 15.19 11.74 -5.14
CA ASP A 178 14.72 10.63 -5.97
C ASP A 178 13.61 9.84 -5.29
N TRP A 179 12.76 9.20 -6.09
CA TRP A 179 11.72 8.29 -5.61
C TRP A 179 12.20 6.84 -5.73
N MET A 180 12.04 6.10 -4.64
CA MET A 180 12.29 4.66 -4.57
C MET A 180 10.98 3.94 -4.29
N PHE A 181 10.74 2.82 -4.96
CA PHE A 181 9.51 2.05 -4.86
C PHE A 181 9.76 0.68 -4.25
N THR A 182 8.80 0.23 -3.45
CA THR A 182 8.74 -1.14 -2.91
C THR A 182 7.44 -1.80 -3.32
N ALA A 183 7.48 -3.03 -3.82
CA ALA A 183 6.30 -3.76 -4.21
C ALA A 183 5.37 -4.02 -3.01
N ARG A 184 4.07 -3.91 -3.23
CA ARG A 184 3.03 -4.14 -2.23
C ARG A 184 2.09 -5.26 -2.69
N PRO A 185 1.58 -6.09 -1.76
CA PRO A 185 0.50 -7.02 -2.09
C PRO A 185 -0.69 -6.27 -2.68
N ALA A 186 -1.22 -6.77 -3.80
CA ALA A 186 -2.39 -6.25 -4.47
C ALA A 186 -3.45 -7.34 -4.59
N THR A 187 -4.70 -6.93 -4.79
CA THR A 187 -5.81 -7.83 -5.07
C THR A 187 -5.51 -8.79 -6.22
N ASP A 188 -6.03 -10.03 -6.14
CA ASP A 188 -5.92 -11.05 -7.19
C ASP A 188 -6.99 -10.92 -8.28
N GLN A 189 -7.83 -9.89 -8.20
CA GLN A 189 -8.87 -9.63 -9.20
C GLN A 189 -8.24 -9.33 -10.57
N VAL A 190 -8.86 -9.87 -11.62
CA VAL A 190 -8.51 -9.61 -13.02
C VAL A 190 -9.71 -8.97 -13.71
N ARG A 191 -9.49 -7.86 -14.42
CA ARG A 191 -10.50 -7.16 -15.21
C ARG A 191 -10.21 -7.34 -16.70
N GLY A 192 -11.20 -7.07 -17.54
CA GLY A 192 -11.06 -7.24 -18.99
C GLY A 192 -10.17 -6.19 -19.70
N ARG A 193 -9.79 -5.10 -19.03
CA ARG A 193 -8.92 -4.04 -19.57
C ARG A 193 -8.32 -3.17 -18.46
N ALA A 194 -7.19 -2.51 -18.72
CA ALA A 194 -6.52 -1.65 -17.73
C ALA A 194 -7.43 -0.51 -17.22
N SER A 195 -8.13 0.19 -18.13
CA SER A 195 -9.04 1.29 -17.77
C SER A 195 -10.27 0.87 -16.96
N ALA A 196 -10.54 -0.43 -16.82
CA ALA A 196 -11.58 -0.88 -15.91
C ALA A 196 -11.19 -0.67 -14.45
N TRP A 197 -9.94 -0.36 -14.14
CA TRP A 197 -9.44 -0.07 -12.80
C TRP A 197 -9.51 1.41 -12.41
N ASP A 198 -9.83 2.31 -13.34
CA ASP A 198 -9.98 3.74 -13.07
C ASP A 198 -11.07 3.98 -11.99
N GLY A 199 -10.81 4.93 -11.09
CA GLY A 199 -11.72 5.27 -9.99
C GLY A 199 -11.88 4.20 -8.90
N VAL A 200 -11.17 3.07 -8.95
CA VAL A 200 -11.19 2.07 -7.87
C VAL A 200 -10.40 2.62 -6.68
N SER A 201 -11.01 2.61 -5.50
CA SER A 201 -10.35 3.10 -4.28
C SER A 201 -9.14 2.25 -3.91
N GLY A 202 -8.07 2.87 -3.41
CA GLY A 202 -6.85 2.17 -2.94
C GLY A 202 -7.14 1.01 -1.98
N ALA A 203 -8.09 1.17 -1.05
CA ALA A 203 -8.51 0.10 -0.13
C ALA A 203 -9.03 -1.17 -0.82
N MET A 204 -9.60 -1.06 -2.03
CA MET A 204 -10.03 -2.21 -2.84
C MET A 204 -8.90 -2.77 -3.71
N LEU A 205 -7.87 -1.97 -3.99
CA LEU A 205 -6.70 -2.42 -4.74
C LEU A 205 -5.76 -3.23 -3.84
N ALA A 206 -5.67 -2.86 -2.56
CA ALA A 206 -4.93 -3.60 -1.56
C ALA A 206 -5.58 -4.97 -1.35
N ASP A 207 -4.76 -6.01 -1.24
CA ASP A 207 -5.25 -7.35 -0.93
C ASP A 207 -5.89 -7.37 0.45
N SER A 208 -7.23 -7.38 0.48
CA SER A 208 -7.98 -7.51 1.73
C SER A 208 -7.85 -8.91 2.35
N GLY A 209 -7.29 -9.89 1.62
CA GLY A 209 -7.12 -11.27 2.03
C GLY A 209 -5.85 -11.55 2.83
N SER A 210 -4.86 -10.65 2.81
CA SER A 210 -3.65 -10.73 3.63
C SER A 210 -3.80 -9.89 4.90
N SER A 211 -4.79 -10.22 5.73
CA SER A 211 -4.91 -9.65 7.09
C SER A 211 -3.79 -10.11 8.04
N PHE A 212 -2.72 -10.74 7.54
CA PHE A 212 -1.58 -11.17 8.33
C PHE A 212 -0.29 -10.98 7.52
N GLY A 213 0.42 -9.88 7.78
CA GLY A 213 1.73 -9.63 7.20
C GLY A 213 2.13 -8.16 7.25
N PHE A 214 2.38 -7.65 8.45
CA PHE A 214 2.90 -6.30 8.69
C PHE A 214 4.13 -6.00 7.82
N GLY A 215 4.00 -4.98 6.98
CA GLY A 215 5.10 -4.30 6.34
C GLY A 215 4.67 -2.88 6.02
N GLY A 216 5.25 -1.92 6.73
CA GLY A 216 5.30 -0.47 6.48
C GLY A 216 4.18 0.19 5.66
N GLY A 217 3.29 0.91 6.35
CA GLY A 217 2.38 1.85 5.68
C GLY A 217 1.28 2.45 6.56
N GLY A 218 1.59 2.92 7.77
CA GLY A 218 0.91 4.03 8.45
C GLY A 218 -0.59 3.95 8.81
N ASP A 219 -1.35 2.98 8.31
CA ASP A 219 -2.76 2.88 8.65
C ASP A 219 -2.91 1.89 9.81
N ALA A 220 -3.22 2.40 10.99
CA ALA A 220 -3.67 1.65 12.15
C ALA A 220 -5.03 0.94 11.91
N GLY A 221 -5.27 0.43 10.71
CA GLY A 221 -6.55 -0.07 10.19
C GLY A 221 -6.99 -1.42 10.76
N GLY A 222 -6.22 -2.00 11.69
CA GLY A 222 -6.65 -3.17 12.47
C GLY A 222 -7.19 -2.83 13.86
N LEU A 223 -7.02 -1.59 14.33
CA LEU A 223 -7.47 -1.20 15.67
C LEU A 223 -8.91 -0.71 15.62
N SER A 224 -9.73 -1.17 16.56
CA SER A 224 -11.09 -0.65 16.71
C SER A 224 -11.02 0.87 17.01
N PRO A 225 -12.04 1.66 16.62
CA PRO A 225 -12.09 3.10 16.92
C PRO A 225 -11.94 3.41 18.41
N GLU A 226 -12.35 2.47 19.26
CA GLU A 226 -12.26 2.57 20.71
C GLU A 226 -10.82 2.45 21.21
N ILE A 227 -10.03 1.52 20.66
CA ILE A 227 -8.59 1.39 20.94
C ILE A 227 -7.85 2.64 20.44
N LEU A 228 -8.20 3.16 19.26
CA LEU A 228 -7.60 4.40 18.74
C LEU A 228 -7.87 5.61 19.64
N ALA A 229 -9.10 5.75 20.15
CA ALA A 229 -9.46 6.82 21.07
C ALA A 229 -8.69 6.72 22.39
N GLN A 230 -8.48 5.51 22.91
CA GLN A 230 -7.68 5.29 24.13
C GLN A 230 -6.19 5.56 23.93
N LEU A 231 -5.61 5.13 22.79
CA LEU A 231 -4.22 5.46 22.45
C LEU A 231 -4.01 6.98 22.40
N GLN A 232 -4.95 7.72 21.80
CA GLN A 232 -4.91 9.18 21.79
C GLN A 232 -5.05 9.80 23.19
N GLN A 233 -5.91 9.27 24.05
CA GLN A 233 -6.05 9.76 25.43
C GLN A 233 -4.77 9.55 26.26
N LEU A 234 -4.00 8.51 25.95
CA LEU A 234 -2.73 8.19 26.61
C LEU A 234 -1.53 8.88 25.97
N GLY A 235 -1.73 9.65 24.89
CA GLY A 235 -0.65 10.31 24.16
C GLY A 235 0.27 9.34 23.41
N ILE A 236 -0.21 8.12 23.11
CA ILE A 236 0.52 7.12 22.33
C ILE A 236 0.25 7.41 20.85
N ASP A 237 1.30 7.60 20.06
CA ASP A 237 1.17 7.81 18.61
C ASP A 237 0.69 6.51 17.95
N PRO A 238 -0.53 6.48 17.36
CA PRO A 238 -1.06 5.27 16.75
C PRO A 238 -0.26 4.81 15.53
N ASN A 239 0.58 5.68 14.95
CA ASN A 239 1.40 5.35 13.78
C ASN A 239 2.77 4.77 14.17
N ASN A 240 3.16 4.90 15.44
CA ASN A 240 4.42 4.39 15.97
C ASN A 240 4.32 4.12 17.47
N PRO A 241 3.47 3.17 17.90
CA PRO A 241 3.27 2.91 19.31
C PRO A 241 4.50 2.20 19.92
N ASP A 242 4.98 2.69 21.07
CA ASP A 242 6.05 2.04 21.82
C ASP A 242 5.54 0.70 22.41
N PRO A 243 6.21 -0.44 22.18
CA PRO A 243 5.82 -1.74 22.74
C PRO A 243 5.62 -1.73 24.26
N ALA A 244 6.42 -0.95 24.99
CA ALA A 244 6.29 -0.84 26.44
C ALA A 244 4.98 -0.12 26.84
N GLN A 245 4.59 0.90 26.08
CA GLN A 245 3.33 1.62 26.29
C GLN A 245 2.12 0.75 25.95
N LEU A 246 2.20 -0.05 24.89
CA LEU A 246 1.16 -1.01 24.53
C LEU A 246 1.02 -2.15 25.54
N SER A 247 2.13 -2.65 26.08
CA SER A 247 2.11 -3.66 27.16
C SER A 247 1.44 -3.11 28.41
N ALA A 248 1.76 -1.87 28.81
CA ALA A 248 1.10 -1.23 29.96
C ALA A 248 -0.40 -0.98 29.70
N LEU A 249 -0.78 -0.70 28.45
CA LEU A 249 -2.18 -0.55 28.04
C LEU A 249 -2.94 -1.88 28.12
N LEU A 250 -2.30 -2.99 27.70
CA LEU A 250 -2.88 -4.33 27.79
C LEU A 250 -3.25 -4.68 29.24
N ASP A 251 -2.33 -4.41 30.18
CA ASP A 251 -2.55 -4.67 31.62
C ASP A 251 -3.71 -3.83 32.18
N GLN A 252 -3.91 -2.61 31.68
CA GLN A 252 -5.01 -1.74 32.11
C GLN A 252 -6.37 -2.14 31.54
N LEU A 253 -6.37 -2.77 30.36
CA LEU A 253 -7.59 -3.18 29.65
C LEU A 253 -8.00 -4.62 29.96
N GLU A 254 -7.17 -5.37 30.67
CA GLU A 254 -7.49 -6.74 31.11
C GLU A 254 -8.71 -6.73 32.04
N GLY A 255 -9.83 -7.28 31.54
CA GLY A 255 -11.13 -7.29 32.23
C GLY A 255 -12.11 -6.19 31.79
N VAL A 256 -11.68 -5.22 30.98
CA VAL A 256 -12.55 -4.22 30.34
C VAL A 256 -12.90 -4.66 28.92
N LEU A 257 -11.91 -5.17 28.18
CA LEU A 257 -12.10 -5.56 26.78
C LEU A 257 -12.52 -7.03 26.61
N PRO A 258 -13.27 -7.34 25.53
CA PRO A 258 -13.51 -8.70 25.09
C PRO A 258 -12.20 -9.48 24.83
N PRO A 259 -12.17 -10.80 25.09
CA PRO A 259 -10.95 -11.62 24.96
C PRO A 259 -10.31 -11.59 23.56
N ASP A 260 -11.14 -11.47 22.51
CA ASP A 260 -10.71 -11.36 21.13
C ASP A 260 -9.93 -10.06 20.85
N GLN A 261 -10.33 -8.94 21.47
CA GLN A 261 -9.60 -7.68 21.34
C GLN A 261 -8.30 -7.67 22.15
N LEU A 262 -8.29 -8.30 23.32
CA LEU A 262 -7.07 -8.50 24.09
C LEU A 262 -6.05 -9.35 23.31
N GLN A 263 -6.53 -10.37 22.60
CA GLN A 263 -5.65 -11.19 21.75
C GLN A 263 -5.09 -10.37 20.58
N GLN A 264 -5.90 -9.56 19.91
CA GLN A 264 -5.42 -8.67 18.84
C GLN A 264 -4.34 -7.69 19.34
N LEU A 265 -4.49 -7.14 20.55
CA LEU A 265 -3.50 -6.24 21.12
C LEU A 265 -2.20 -6.99 21.51
N ARG A 266 -2.29 -8.23 22.02
CA ARG A 266 -1.13 -9.09 22.29
C ARG A 266 -0.36 -9.41 21.01
N ASP A 267 -1.07 -9.83 19.97
CA ASP A 267 -0.48 -10.14 18.67
C ASP A 267 0.21 -8.91 18.06
N LEU A 268 -0.37 -7.72 18.25
CA LEU A 268 0.24 -6.45 17.85
C LEU A 268 1.54 -6.17 18.61
N ILE A 269 1.55 -6.30 19.94
CA ILE A 269 2.74 -6.12 20.78
C ILE A 269 3.85 -7.08 20.36
N GLU A 270 3.51 -8.36 20.16
CA GLU A 270 4.46 -9.39 19.71
C GLU A 270 5.02 -9.08 18.32
N SER A 271 4.19 -8.54 17.42
CA SER A 271 4.62 -8.13 16.07
C SER A 271 5.56 -6.90 16.08
N LEU A 272 5.41 -6.00 17.06
CA LEU A 272 6.21 -4.78 17.20
C LEU A 272 7.52 -5.03 17.96
N GLY A 273 7.53 -5.99 18.88
CA GLY A 273 8.69 -6.39 19.68
C GLY A 273 9.06 -7.83 19.40
N GLY A 274 9.73 -8.09 18.26
CA GLY A 274 10.18 -9.42 17.89
C GLY A 274 10.91 -10.14 19.04
N ALA A 275 10.25 -11.19 19.55
CA ALA A 275 10.60 -12.05 20.68
C ALA A 275 10.91 -11.32 22.02
N PRO A 276 10.28 -11.77 23.13
CA PRO A 276 10.61 -11.23 24.45
C PRO A 276 12.09 -11.49 24.79
N ALA A 277 12.76 -10.48 25.34
CA ALA A 277 14.16 -10.53 25.79
C ALA A 277 14.43 -11.55 26.92
N ASP A 278 13.39 -12.27 27.38
CA ASP A 278 13.46 -13.19 28.52
C ASP A 278 13.47 -14.68 28.13
N ALA A 279 13.67 -15.02 26.84
CA ALA A 279 13.99 -16.39 26.42
C ALA A 279 15.49 -16.72 26.50
N ALA A 280 16.27 -15.91 27.23
CA ALA A 280 17.59 -16.29 27.69
C ALA A 280 17.46 -16.95 29.07
N ASP A 281 18.06 -18.14 29.19
CA ASP A 281 18.51 -18.72 30.45
C ASP A 281 17.53 -19.63 31.23
N SER A 282 17.38 -20.86 30.75
CA SER A 282 17.27 -22.04 31.62
C SER A 282 17.77 -23.30 30.91
N GLY A 283 18.98 -23.20 30.34
CA GLY A 283 19.73 -24.32 29.79
C GLY A 283 20.87 -24.73 30.71
N ALA A 284 20.54 -25.02 31.97
CA ALA A 284 21.44 -25.79 32.83
C ALA A 284 21.45 -27.23 32.29
N ASP A 285 22.46 -27.56 31.49
CA ASP A 285 22.88 -28.95 31.38
C ASP A 285 24.38 -29.05 31.61
N ASP A 286 24.66 -29.98 32.50
CA ASP A 286 25.85 -30.19 33.28
C ASP A 286 26.68 -31.30 32.61
N GLY A 287 27.99 -31.30 32.85
CA GLY A 287 28.78 -32.51 32.72
C GLY A 287 29.46 -32.78 31.37
N GLY A 288 30.73 -32.36 31.30
CA GLY A 288 31.86 -33.23 30.99
C GLY A 288 32.05 -33.70 29.54
N ASP A 289 33.22 -33.44 28.97
CA ASP A 289 34.32 -34.41 29.03
C ASP A 289 35.58 -33.80 28.41
N ALA A 290 36.69 -34.27 28.95
CA ALA A 290 38.04 -33.79 28.77
C ALA A 290 38.64 -34.22 27.43
N GLY A 291 39.63 -33.43 27.00
CA GLY A 291 40.90 -33.99 26.53
C GLY A 291 40.96 -34.43 25.08
N GLY A 292 41.67 -33.66 24.26
CA GLY A 292 42.03 -34.12 22.93
C GLY A 292 42.96 -33.20 22.17
N ARG A 293 44.23 -33.13 22.60
CA ARG A 293 45.34 -32.62 21.78
C ARG A 293 45.30 -33.21 20.35
N GLN A 294 45.54 -32.37 19.35
CA GLN A 294 46.60 -32.61 18.34
C GLN A 294 46.84 -31.36 17.48
N PRO A 295 48.05 -30.78 17.50
CA PRO A 295 48.55 -29.94 16.43
C PRO A 295 49.52 -30.75 15.56
N GLY A 296 49.19 -30.95 14.29
CA GLY A 296 50.14 -31.55 13.36
C GLY A 296 49.55 -31.82 11.99
N GLY A 297 50.04 -31.11 10.97
CA GLY A 297 49.73 -31.49 9.59
C GLY A 297 50.02 -30.43 8.55
N ARG A 298 51.29 -30.06 8.37
CA ARG A 298 51.76 -29.49 7.09
C ARG A 298 51.40 -30.45 5.94
N ARG A 299 50.95 -29.91 4.82
CA ARG A 299 51.25 -30.48 3.49
C ARG A 299 51.64 -29.37 2.52
N PRO A 300 52.82 -29.47 1.87
CA PRO A 300 53.16 -28.69 0.70
C PRO A 300 52.85 -29.48 -0.59
N GLY A 301 52.56 -28.73 -1.65
CA GLY A 301 53.11 -29.02 -2.98
C GLY A 301 52.22 -29.74 -4.00
N GLY A 302 52.19 -29.16 -5.21
CA GLY A 302 52.39 -29.90 -6.44
C GLY A 302 51.25 -29.81 -7.46
N GLY A 303 51.53 -29.14 -8.59
CA GLY A 303 50.70 -29.11 -9.79
C GLY A 303 50.96 -27.87 -10.61
#